data_AF-A0A401TEL5-F1
#
_entry.id   AF-A0A401TEL5-F1
#
_cell.length_a   1.000
_cell.length_b   1.000
_cell.length_c   1.000
_cell.angle_alpha   90.00
_cell.angle_beta   90.00
_cell.angle_gamma   90.00
#
_symmetry.space_group_name_H-M   'P 1'
#
loop_
_entity.id
_entity.type
_entity.pdbx_description
1 polymer ?
#
loop_
_entity_poly.entity_id
_entity_poly.type
_entity_poly.pdbx_seq_one_letter_code
_entity_poly.pdbx_strand_id
1 'polypeptide(L)'
;MRAFLACMKSDTPGMLNPANVPTHLLLLCCVLRYMVQWPGSRILHKHELDAFLAQAVSSKLYQPDQLQELKIEKLDARGIQLAALFMSGVDTALFANDTCGQPIPWEHCCPWIYFDGKLLHSKFVQATREKAALIDLCDGQ
;
A
#
# COMPACT_ATOMS: atom_id res chain seq x y z
N MET A 1 -5.66 17.93 -8.25
CA MET A 1 -5.48 16.47 -8.50
C MET A 1 -4.35 16.19 -9.47
N ARG A 2 -4.39 16.66 -10.73
CA ARG A 2 -3.36 16.33 -11.74
C ARG A 2 -1.93 16.73 -11.34
N ALA A 3 -1.74 17.90 -10.72
CA ALA A 3 -0.43 18.32 -10.20
C ALA A 3 0.15 17.29 -9.21
N PHE A 4 -0.65 16.86 -8.22
CA PHE A 4 -0.26 15.82 -7.27
C PHE A 4 0.09 14.50 -7.97
N LEU A 5 -0.77 14.02 -8.87
CA LEU A 5 -0.50 12.78 -9.62
C LEU A 5 0.77 12.89 -10.47
N ALA A 6 1.07 14.06 -11.03
CA ALA A 6 2.33 14.30 -11.75
C ALA A 6 3.55 14.22 -10.81
N CYS A 7 3.50 14.85 -9.62
CA CYS A 7 4.54 14.72 -8.59
C CYS A 7 4.78 13.25 -8.21
N MET A 8 3.71 12.46 -8.10
CA MET A 8 3.76 11.03 -7.77
C MET A 8 3.97 10.11 -8.98
N LYS A 9 4.32 10.64 -10.17
CA LYS A 9 4.50 9.88 -11.43
C LYS A 9 3.32 8.94 -11.77
N SER A 10 2.11 9.37 -11.43
CA SER A 10 0.88 8.58 -11.46
C SER A 10 -0.25 9.22 -12.28
N ASP A 11 0.00 10.29 -13.05
CA ASP A 11 -1.01 10.95 -13.91
C ASP A 11 -1.42 10.02 -15.08
N THR A 12 -2.38 9.14 -14.80
CA THR A 12 -2.92 8.17 -15.75
C THR A 12 -4.45 8.17 -15.67
N PRO A 13 -5.18 7.83 -16.77
CA PRO A 13 -6.64 7.76 -16.74
C PRO A 13 -7.18 6.82 -15.66
N GLY A 14 -6.47 5.74 -15.35
CA GLY A 14 -6.85 4.78 -14.30
C GLY A 14 -6.86 5.40 -12.91
N MET A 15 -5.86 6.22 -12.58
CA MET A 15 -5.74 6.89 -11.27
C MET A 15 -6.77 8.03 -11.08
N LEU A 16 -7.35 8.53 -12.16
CA LEU A 16 -8.40 9.56 -12.11
C LEU A 16 -9.81 8.97 -12.01
N ASN A 17 -9.96 7.65 -12.15
CA ASN A 17 -11.26 6.98 -12.13
C ASN A 17 -11.46 6.21 -10.81
N PRO A 18 -12.39 6.66 -9.93
CA PRO A 18 -12.69 5.98 -8.67
C PRO A 18 -13.17 4.54 -8.81
N ALA A 19 -13.72 4.16 -9.98
CA ALA A 19 -14.11 2.78 -10.26
C ALA A 19 -12.89 1.85 -10.46
N ASN A 20 -11.74 2.40 -10.83
CA ASN A 20 -10.48 1.66 -10.98
C ASN A 20 -9.63 1.72 -9.71
N VAL A 21 -9.55 2.89 -9.07
CA VAL A 21 -8.81 3.12 -7.84
C VAL A 21 -9.71 3.88 -6.86
N PRO A 22 -10.26 3.22 -5.83
CA PRO A 22 -11.05 3.88 -4.80
C PRO A 22 -10.27 5.05 -4.17
N THR A 23 -10.93 6.17 -3.89
CA THR A 23 -10.26 7.40 -3.42
C THR A 23 -9.43 7.18 -2.16
N HIS A 24 -9.91 6.35 -1.22
CA HIS A 24 -9.19 6.02 0.01
C HIS A 24 -7.92 5.17 -0.21
N LEU A 25 -7.74 4.58 -1.40
CA LEU A 25 -6.53 3.83 -1.78
C LEU A 25 -5.60 4.61 -2.71
N LEU A 26 -5.99 5.82 -3.13
CA LEU A 26 -5.28 6.59 -4.14
C LEU A 26 -3.83 6.88 -3.71
N LEU A 27 -3.63 7.28 -2.46
CA LEU A 27 -2.32 7.59 -1.89
C LEU A 27 -1.43 6.33 -1.85
N LEU A 28 -1.96 5.21 -1.35
CA LEU A 28 -1.28 3.91 -1.40
C LEU A 28 -0.87 3.52 -2.82
N CYS A 29 -1.78 3.62 -3.79
CA CYS A 29 -1.50 3.29 -5.18
C CYS A 29 -0.44 4.23 -5.81
N CYS A 30 -0.44 5.51 -5.47
CA CYS A 30 0.59 6.46 -5.89
C CYS A 30 1.97 6.05 -5.38
N VAL A 31 2.09 5.72 -4.09
CA VAL A 31 3.38 5.33 -3.49
C VAL A 31 3.88 4.00 -4.07
N LEU A 32 3.02 2.99 -4.19
CA LEU A 32 3.39 1.71 -4.78
C LEU A 32 3.81 1.85 -6.25
N ARG A 33 3.10 2.66 -7.04
CA ARG A 33 3.51 2.98 -8.42
C ARG A 33 4.89 3.62 -8.45
N TYR A 34 5.16 4.57 -7.56
CA TYR A 34 6.46 5.22 -7.47
C TYR A 34 7.59 4.21 -7.15
N MET A 35 7.35 3.28 -6.22
CA MET A 35 8.30 2.22 -5.87
C MET A 35 8.52 1.22 -7.03
N VAL A 36 7.47 0.86 -7.77
CA VAL A 36 7.53 -0.05 -8.92
C VAL A 36 8.26 0.58 -10.10
N GLN A 37 8.03 1.86 -10.36
CA GLN A 37 8.61 2.61 -11.49
C GLN A 37 9.96 3.23 -11.17
N TRP A 38 10.57 2.87 -10.03
CA TRP A 38 11.87 3.41 -9.65
C TRP A 38 12.91 3.13 -10.75
N PRO A 39 13.57 4.16 -11.30
CA PRO A 39 14.45 4.01 -12.47
C PRO A 39 15.79 3.34 -12.13
N GLY A 40 16.12 3.21 -10.84
CA GLY A 40 17.31 2.48 -10.39
C GLY A 40 17.10 0.97 -10.42
N SER A 41 17.47 0.30 -9.35
CA SER A 41 17.21 -1.13 -9.20
C SER A 41 15.72 -1.39 -8.92
N ARG A 42 15.24 -2.58 -9.30
CA ARG A 42 13.90 -3.03 -8.95
C ARG A 42 13.76 -3.10 -7.42
N ILE A 43 12.87 -2.28 -6.86
CA ILE A 43 12.59 -2.26 -5.41
C ILE A 43 11.60 -3.37 -5.04
N LEU A 44 10.46 -3.41 -5.72
CA LEU A 44 9.36 -4.35 -5.46
C LEU A 44 9.30 -5.49 -6.48
N HIS A 45 9.17 -6.72 -5.97
CA HIS A 45 8.76 -7.89 -6.73
C HIS A 45 7.23 -8.03 -6.73
N LYS A 46 6.70 -8.84 -7.66
CA LYS A 46 5.27 -9.05 -7.84
C LYS A 46 4.57 -9.50 -6.55
N HIS A 47 5.06 -10.55 -5.90
CA HIS A 47 4.42 -11.10 -4.68
C HIS A 47 4.44 -10.10 -3.50
N GLU A 48 5.36 -9.15 -3.50
CA GLU A 48 5.45 -8.10 -2.47
C GLU A 48 4.42 -7.01 -2.74
N LEU A 49 4.26 -6.63 -4.00
CA LEU A 49 3.18 -5.76 -4.44
C LEU A 49 1.81 -6.39 -4.13
N ASP A 50 1.65 -7.69 -4.41
CA ASP A 50 0.43 -8.44 -4.10
C ASP A 50 0.15 -8.39 -2.58
N ALA A 51 1.17 -8.53 -1.72
CA ALA A 51 1.00 -8.41 -0.26
C ALA A 51 0.56 -7.01 0.19
N PHE A 52 1.14 -5.94 -0.40
CA PHE A 52 0.72 -4.56 -0.13
C PHE A 52 -0.73 -4.28 -0.53
N LEU A 53 -1.15 -4.78 -1.70
CA LEU A 53 -2.51 -4.61 -2.19
C LEU A 53 -3.49 -5.46 -1.37
N ALA A 54 -3.14 -6.70 -1.08
CA ALA A 54 -3.98 -7.62 -0.33
C ALA A 54 -4.27 -7.14 1.10
N GLN A 55 -3.28 -6.57 1.81
CA GLN A 55 -3.55 -6.01 3.14
C GLN A 55 -4.43 -4.76 3.08
N ALA A 56 -4.35 -3.96 2.01
CA ALA A 56 -5.13 -2.74 1.85
C ALA A 56 -6.62 -3.01 1.58
N VAL A 57 -6.94 -4.17 1.00
CA VAL A 57 -8.32 -4.61 0.72
C VAL A 57 -8.83 -5.64 1.73
N SER A 58 -8.01 -6.04 2.71
CA SER A 58 -8.42 -6.99 3.72
C SER A 58 -9.38 -6.34 4.71
N SER A 59 -10.51 -7.01 4.97
CA SER A 59 -11.48 -6.58 5.99
C SER A 59 -10.88 -6.52 7.40
N LYS A 60 -9.82 -7.32 7.65
CA LYS A 60 -9.08 -7.36 8.92
C LYS A 60 -8.45 -6.02 9.28
N LEU A 61 -8.14 -5.18 8.30
CA LEU A 61 -7.58 -3.85 8.52
C LEU A 61 -8.49 -2.98 9.40
N TYR A 62 -9.81 -3.21 9.34
CA TYR A 62 -10.81 -2.48 10.10
C TYR A 62 -11.25 -3.20 11.38
N GLN A 63 -10.55 -4.26 11.79
CA GLN A 63 -10.90 -5.08 12.96
C GLN A 63 -9.72 -5.11 13.95
N PRO A 64 -9.62 -4.11 14.85
CA PRO A 64 -8.51 -3.97 15.79
C PRO A 64 -8.25 -5.22 16.63
N ASP A 65 -9.30 -5.90 17.07
CA ASP A 65 -9.19 -7.12 17.88
C ASP A 65 -8.47 -8.24 17.10
N GLN A 66 -8.82 -8.42 15.82
CA GLN A 66 -8.15 -9.40 14.97
C GLN A 66 -6.70 -9.00 14.70
N LEU A 67 -6.43 -7.71 14.44
CA LEU A 67 -5.06 -7.21 14.26
C LEU A 67 -4.20 -7.40 15.51
N GLN A 68 -4.79 -7.26 16.70
CA GLN A 68 -4.11 -7.49 17.97
C GLN A 68 -3.74 -8.96 18.15
N GLU A 69 -4.61 -9.88 17.75
CA GLU A 69 -4.40 -11.33 17.85
C GLU A 69 -3.48 -11.91 16.76
N LEU A 70 -3.21 -11.17 15.68
CA LEU A 70 -2.27 -11.59 14.64
C LEU A 70 -0.88 -11.88 15.22
N LYS A 71 -0.49 -13.16 15.18
CA LYS A 71 0.84 -13.62 15.59
C LYS A 71 1.75 -13.73 14.38
N ILE A 72 2.91 -13.09 14.46
CA ILE A 72 3.99 -13.22 13.48
C ILE A 72 5.08 -14.06 14.12
N GLU A 73 5.22 -15.31 13.69
CA GLU A 73 6.21 -16.23 14.26
C GLU A 73 7.64 -15.78 14.00
N LYS A 74 7.89 -15.22 12.81
CA LYS A 74 9.24 -14.79 12.41
C LYS A 74 9.19 -13.55 11.52
N LEU A 75 9.79 -12.48 12.03
CA LEU A 75 10.02 -11.26 11.27
C LEU A 75 10.95 -11.52 10.07
N ASP A 76 10.71 -10.75 9.02
CA ASP A 76 11.47 -10.78 7.77
C ASP A 76 12.00 -9.39 7.51
N ALA A 77 13.33 -9.26 7.38
CA ALA A 77 13.98 -7.97 7.23
C ALA A 77 13.52 -7.24 5.96
N ARG A 78 13.24 -7.98 4.88
CA ARG A 78 12.79 -7.40 3.62
C ARG A 78 11.39 -6.81 3.74
N GLY A 79 10.46 -7.53 4.38
CA GLY A 79 9.12 -7.03 4.66
C GLY A 79 9.15 -5.74 5.48
N ILE A 80 9.98 -5.69 6.53
CA ILE A 80 10.15 -4.50 7.38
C ILE A 80 10.75 -3.33 6.59
N GLN A 81 11.79 -3.56 5.79
CA GLN A 81 12.44 -2.52 4.98
C GLN A 81 11.47 -1.93 3.94
N LEU A 82 10.68 -2.78 3.29
CA LEU A 82 9.68 -2.34 2.32
C LEU A 82 8.54 -1.57 2.98
N ALA A 83 8.07 -2.03 4.15
CA ALA A 83 7.09 -1.31 4.97
C ALA A 83 7.60 0.08 5.36
N ALA A 84 8.83 0.18 5.85
CA ALA A 84 9.45 1.45 6.22
C ALA A 84 9.60 2.39 5.01
N LEU A 85 10.08 1.87 3.88
CA LEU A 85 10.20 2.65 2.64
C LEU A 85 8.84 3.12 2.12
N PHE A 86 7.82 2.27 2.18
CA PHE A 86 6.44 2.64 1.83
C PHE A 86 5.94 3.77 2.73
N MET A 87 6.13 3.68 4.05
CA MET A 87 5.70 4.73 4.98
C MET A 87 6.43 6.06 4.75
N SER A 88 7.74 6.04 4.43
CA SER A 88 8.44 7.25 3.99
C SER A 88 7.88 7.81 2.67
N GLY A 89 7.43 6.93 1.78
CA GLY A 89 6.71 7.30 0.56
C GLY A 89 5.35 7.93 0.85
N VAL A 90 4.62 7.45 1.86
CA VAL A 90 3.36 8.06 2.34
C VAL A 90 3.61 9.48 2.85
N ASP A 91 4.63 9.70 3.68
CA ASP A 91 5.00 11.04 4.15
C ASP A 91 5.32 11.99 2.99
N THR A 92 6.05 11.48 2.00
CA THR A 92 6.38 12.24 0.78
C THR A 92 5.13 12.56 -0.05
N ALA A 93 4.19 11.62 -0.16
CA ALA A 93 2.93 11.83 -0.86
C ALA A 93 2.05 12.85 -0.13
N LEU A 94 2.01 12.84 1.21
CA LEU A 94 1.31 13.85 2.01
C LEU A 94 1.89 15.24 1.75
N PHE A 95 3.21 15.38 1.78
CA PHE A 95 3.88 16.63 1.44
C PHE A 95 3.55 17.12 0.02
N ALA A 96 3.55 16.22 -0.96
CA ALA A 96 3.16 16.54 -2.33
C ALA A 96 1.69 16.95 -2.43
N ASN A 97 0.79 16.31 -1.67
CA ASN A 97 -0.62 16.64 -1.59
C ASN A 97 -0.81 18.07 -1.08
N ASP A 98 -0.17 18.43 0.03
CA ASP A 98 -0.22 19.78 0.61
C ASP A 98 0.31 20.84 -0.37
N THR A 99 1.45 20.56 -1.00
CA THR A 99 2.06 21.47 -1.99
C THR A 99 1.18 21.67 -3.23
N CYS A 100 0.35 20.69 -3.56
CA CYS A 100 -0.58 20.74 -4.69
C CYS A 100 -1.96 21.29 -4.34
N GLY A 101 -2.13 21.91 -3.17
CA GLY A 101 -3.40 22.49 -2.71
C GLY A 101 -4.39 21.47 -2.17
N GLN A 102 -3.90 20.37 -1.59
CA GLN A 102 -4.68 19.33 -0.92
C GLN A 102 -5.79 18.68 -1.77
N PRO A 103 -5.48 18.17 -2.98
CA PRO A 103 -6.48 17.54 -3.83
C PRO A 103 -7.02 16.20 -3.31
N ILE A 104 -6.32 15.54 -2.39
CA ILE A 104 -6.82 14.39 -1.63
C ILE A 104 -7.25 14.88 -0.24
N PRO A 105 -8.52 14.66 0.15
CA PRO A 105 -9.00 14.99 1.50
C PRO A 105 -8.26 14.23 2.58
N TRP A 106 -8.13 14.84 3.76
CA TRP A 106 -7.42 14.27 4.92
C TRP A 106 -7.92 12.86 5.29
N GLU A 107 -9.23 12.63 5.25
CA GLU A 107 -9.87 11.33 5.53
C GLU A 107 -9.41 10.18 4.61
N HIS A 108 -8.78 10.50 3.48
CA HIS A 108 -8.24 9.54 2.52
C HIS A 108 -6.70 9.51 2.50
N CYS A 109 -6.07 10.37 3.30
CA CYS A 109 -4.62 10.53 3.39
C CYS A 109 -4.03 9.71 4.53
N CYS A 110 -4.80 9.43 5.58
CA CYS A 110 -4.29 8.80 6.77
C CYS A 110 -3.94 7.31 6.53
N PRO A 111 -2.71 6.86 6.85
CA PRO A 111 -2.25 5.52 6.47
C PRO A 111 -3.04 4.37 7.10
N TRP A 112 -3.63 4.57 8.28
CA TRP A 112 -4.38 3.52 8.97
C TRP A 112 -5.63 3.04 8.23
N ILE A 113 -6.11 3.76 7.21
CA ILE A 113 -7.26 3.32 6.41
C ILE A 113 -6.87 2.31 5.32
N TYR A 114 -5.58 2.18 5.02
CA TYR A 114 -5.09 1.31 3.94
C TYR A 114 -3.83 0.52 4.30
N PHE A 115 -3.28 0.68 5.52
CA PHE A 115 -2.02 0.06 5.92
C PHE A 115 -2.00 -0.33 7.40
N ASP A 116 -1.65 -1.59 7.69
CA ASP A 116 -1.19 -2.05 9.00
C ASP A 116 0.08 -2.89 8.84
N GLY A 117 1.09 -2.60 9.67
CA GLY A 117 2.40 -3.26 9.56
C GLY A 117 2.38 -4.75 9.91
N LYS A 118 1.55 -5.18 10.86
CA LYS A 118 1.43 -6.60 11.23
C LYS A 118 0.67 -7.36 10.15
N LEU A 119 -0.41 -6.78 9.64
CA LEU A 119 -1.19 -7.36 8.56
C LEU A 119 -0.38 -7.48 7.28
N LEU A 120 0.33 -6.41 6.87
CA LEU A 120 1.26 -6.46 5.74
C LEU A 120 2.25 -7.60 5.91
N HIS A 121 2.88 -7.72 7.08
CA HIS A 121 3.90 -8.74 7.32
C HIS A 121 3.32 -10.16 7.27
N SER A 122 2.10 -10.36 7.75
CA SER A 122 1.37 -11.63 7.61
C SER A 122 1.14 -11.97 6.13
N LYS A 123 0.62 -11.02 5.33
CA LYS A 123 0.47 -11.20 3.87
C LYS A 123 1.80 -11.43 3.17
N PHE A 124 2.85 -10.74 3.59
CA PHE A 124 4.20 -10.89 3.03
C PHE A 124 4.74 -12.31 3.24
N VAL A 125 4.58 -12.89 4.43
CA VAL A 125 4.98 -14.27 4.71
C VAL A 125 4.19 -15.28 3.86
N GLN A 126 2.87 -15.09 3.75
CA GLN A 126 2.01 -15.92 2.89
C GLN A 126 2.44 -15.87 1.41
N ALA A 127 2.73 -14.67 0.90
CA ALA A 127 3.13 -14.47 -0.49
C ALA A 127 4.54 -15.00 -0.80
N THR A 128 5.47 -14.91 0.15
CA THR A 128 6.90 -15.27 -0.07
C THR A 128 7.23 -16.70 0.30
N ARG A 129 6.90 -17.12 1.53
CA ARG A 129 7.32 -18.40 2.10
C ARG A 129 6.32 -19.50 1.75
N GLU A 130 5.04 -19.21 1.91
CA GLU A 130 3.96 -20.18 1.69
C GLU A 130 3.55 -20.24 0.22
N LYS A 131 3.89 -19.20 -0.56
CA LYS A 131 3.50 -19.05 -1.97
C LYS A 131 1.99 -19.22 -2.16
N ALA A 132 1.22 -18.65 -1.24
CA ALA A 132 -0.23 -18.69 -1.26
C ALA A 132 -0.78 -18.15 -2.58
N ALA A 133 -1.93 -18.68 -3.03
CA ALA A 133 -2.59 -18.14 -4.21
C ALA A 133 -3.11 -16.72 -3.92
N LEU A 134 -3.25 -15.90 -4.96
CA LEU A 134 -3.70 -14.51 -4.80
C LEU A 134 -5.07 -14.41 -4.11
N ILE A 135 -5.97 -15.34 -4.40
CA ILE A 135 -7.30 -15.40 -3.78
C ILE A 135 -7.22 -15.62 -2.26
N ASP A 136 -6.30 -16.48 -1.80
CA ASP A 136 -6.08 -16.73 -0.37
C ASP A 136 -5.43 -15.51 0.29
N LEU A 137 -4.50 -14.87 -0.42
CA LEU A 137 -3.86 -13.64 0.01
C LEU A 137 -4.90 -12.51 0.19
N CYS A 138 -5.93 -12.47 -0.64
CA CYS A 138 -7.06 -11.52 -0.55
C CYS A 138 -8.16 -11.93 0.45
N ASP A 139 -7.94 -12.96 1.28
CA ASP A 139 -8.94 -13.49 2.21
C ASP A 139 -10.23 -13.98 1.50
N GLY A 140 -10.12 -14.46 0.25
CA GLY A 140 -11.24 -14.98 -0.54
C GLY A 140 -12.03 -13.92 -1.33
N GLN A 141 -11.55 -12.69 -1.40
CA GLN A 141 -12.13 -11.58 -2.17
C GLN A 141 -11.60 -11.50 -3.61
#